data_AF-A0A8J2TU21-F1
#
_entry.id   AF-A0A8J2TU21-F1
#
_cell.length_a   1.000
_cell.length_b   1.000
_cell.length_c   1.000
_cell.angle_alpha   90.00
_cell.angle_beta   90.00
_cell.angle_gamma   90.00
#
_symmetry.space_group_name_H-M   'P 1'
#
loop_
_entity.id
_entity.type
_entity.pdbx_description
1 polymer ?
#
loop_
_entity_poly.entity_id
_entity_poly.type
_entity_poly.pdbx_seq_one_letter_code
_entity_poly.pdbx_strand_id
1 'polypeptide(L)'
;MLKDNEIENALYNGTFIKNSNGYDVVAYNNSLYLLKPNPNIEDKTNHFFLELKSTQDNPPTIDINPTDFIFNDSLSENFNNVAVYKYPLLNKNDTYDILIGQFNDEGRVWSSYMSNQSFKNGVKNYKNEYLNNLKTNRFLLEFESALNQGYFIKHDDNFDLLIDDNIIYYIKPNGDQSDLETQFYLHITYLNNPEKLITDFNAKDYQINQVLGVKYKNFIVVKKEIPNTEKIIEVGTGQFNSSGRTWGVLYNIEKMYDNISYIYDNHYKDYIKD
;
A
#
# COMPACT_ATOMS: atom_id res chain seq x y z
N MET A 1 -14.95 9.24 -6.18
CA MET A 1 -15.22 7.78 -6.02
C MET A 1 -14.58 6.92 -7.11
N LEU A 2 -15.08 6.83 -8.35
CA LEU A 2 -14.45 5.95 -9.36
C LEU A 2 -13.01 6.36 -9.74
N LYS A 3 -12.78 7.67 -9.93
CA LYS A 3 -11.44 8.23 -10.24
C LYS A 3 -10.47 8.09 -9.07
N ASP A 4 -10.93 8.35 -7.86
CA ASP A 4 -10.16 8.15 -6.62
C ASP A 4 -9.69 6.70 -6.50
N ASN A 5 -10.59 5.74 -6.72
CA ASN A 5 -10.27 4.32 -6.63
C ASN A 5 -9.28 3.88 -7.74
N GLU A 6 -9.36 4.47 -8.93
CA GLU A 6 -8.37 4.25 -9.99
C GLU A 6 -6.97 4.73 -9.56
N ILE A 7 -6.85 5.93 -9.02
CA ILE A 7 -5.56 6.48 -8.57
C ILE A 7 -5.04 5.68 -7.39
N GLU A 8 -5.87 5.36 -6.41
CA GLU A 8 -5.50 4.48 -5.30
C GLU A 8 -4.90 3.18 -5.84
N ASN A 9 -5.59 2.48 -6.72
CA ASN A 9 -5.08 1.24 -7.30
C ASN A 9 -3.76 1.43 -8.07
N ALA A 10 -3.56 2.57 -8.73
CA ALA A 10 -2.28 2.90 -9.35
C ALA A 10 -1.18 3.11 -8.31
N LEU A 11 -1.44 3.88 -7.24
CA LEU A 11 -0.48 4.11 -6.15
C LEU A 11 -0.08 2.81 -5.45
N TYR A 12 -0.97 1.83 -5.39
CA TYR A 12 -0.75 0.53 -4.74
C TYR A 12 -0.08 -0.52 -5.63
N ASN A 13 -0.56 -0.65 -6.87
CA ASN A 13 -0.20 -1.78 -7.74
C ASN A 13 0.65 -1.35 -8.94
N GLY A 14 0.87 -0.05 -9.12
CA GLY A 14 1.62 0.50 -10.23
C GLY A 14 3.14 0.43 -10.02
N THR A 15 3.86 0.48 -11.13
CA THR A 15 5.30 0.65 -11.14
C THR A 15 5.63 2.12 -10.86
N PHE A 16 6.27 2.38 -9.71
CA PHE A 16 6.58 3.73 -9.24
C PHE A 16 8.03 4.13 -9.56
N ILE A 17 8.21 5.35 -10.07
CA ILE A 17 9.52 6.02 -10.18
C ILE A 17 9.48 7.32 -9.42
N LYS A 18 10.42 7.45 -8.48
CA LYS A 18 10.64 8.69 -7.75
C LYS A 18 11.62 9.58 -8.49
N ASN A 19 11.31 10.86 -8.60
CA ASN A 19 12.18 11.90 -9.10
C ASN A 19 12.59 12.84 -7.97
N SER A 20 13.81 13.37 -8.05
CA SER A 20 14.29 14.38 -7.10
C SER A 20 13.61 15.74 -7.31
N ASN A 21 13.16 16.02 -8.54
CA ASN A 21 12.52 17.26 -8.95
C ASN A 21 11.33 16.97 -9.88
N GLY A 22 10.33 17.85 -9.87
CA GLY A 22 9.18 17.78 -10.78
C GLY A 22 8.07 16.86 -10.29
N TYR A 23 7.75 15.84 -11.09
CA TYR A 23 6.66 14.90 -10.84
C TYR A 23 7.21 13.50 -10.65
N ASP A 24 6.66 12.77 -9.69
CA ASP A 24 6.83 11.31 -9.64
C ASP A 24 5.92 10.63 -10.66
N VAL A 25 6.30 9.43 -11.07
CA VAL A 25 5.63 8.72 -12.16
C VAL A 25 5.15 7.37 -11.67
N VAL A 26 3.87 7.08 -11.91
CA VAL A 26 3.27 5.77 -11.66
C VAL A 26 2.71 5.24 -12.95
N ALA A 27 3.07 4.02 -13.30
CA ALA A 27 2.47 3.34 -14.44
C ALA A 27 1.58 2.19 -13.97
N TYR A 28 0.32 2.20 -14.38
CA TYR A 28 -0.67 1.20 -14.00
C TYR A 28 -1.79 1.11 -15.03
N ASN A 29 -2.22 -0.11 -15.39
CA ASN A 29 -3.32 -0.38 -16.33
C ASN A 29 -3.26 0.48 -17.62
N ASN A 30 -2.12 0.48 -18.30
CA ASN A 30 -1.87 1.23 -19.54
C ASN A 30 -2.09 2.75 -19.40
N SER A 31 -1.86 3.28 -18.21
CA SER A 31 -1.87 4.71 -17.94
C SER A 31 -0.61 5.10 -17.19
N LEU A 32 -0.10 6.28 -17.50
CA LEU A 32 0.88 6.98 -16.69
C LEU A 32 0.14 8.00 -15.83
N TYR A 33 0.52 8.06 -14.56
CA TYR A 33 0.07 9.06 -13.60
C TYR A 33 1.29 9.86 -13.18
N LEU A 34 1.28 11.17 -13.42
CA LEU A 34 2.25 12.10 -12.89
C LEU A 34 1.71 12.69 -11.60
N LEU A 35 2.51 12.61 -10.54
CA LEU A 35 2.11 12.96 -9.19
C LEU A 35 3.06 14.02 -8.64
N LYS A 36 2.52 15.03 -7.95
CA LYS A 36 3.33 16.01 -7.23
C LYS A 36 2.61 16.44 -5.95
N PRO A 37 3.27 16.45 -4.78
CA PRO A 37 2.67 16.97 -3.57
C PRO A 37 2.45 18.49 -3.70
N ASN A 38 1.39 19.01 -3.05
CA ASN A 38 1.04 20.44 -2.98
C ASN A 38 0.75 21.08 -4.36
N PRO A 39 -0.49 20.96 -4.89
CA PRO A 39 -0.86 21.40 -6.23
C PRO A 39 -0.78 22.93 -6.46
N ASN A 40 -0.67 23.73 -5.39
CA ASN A 40 -0.69 25.19 -5.44
C ASN A 40 0.63 25.82 -5.96
N ILE A 41 1.65 25.02 -6.25
CA ILE A 41 2.86 25.51 -6.92
C ILE A 41 2.55 25.57 -8.42
N GLU A 42 2.06 26.73 -8.87
CA GLU A 42 1.77 27.00 -10.29
C GLU A 42 3.01 26.75 -11.16
N ASP A 43 2.92 25.69 -11.97
CA ASP A 43 3.94 25.22 -12.89
C ASP A 43 3.77 25.94 -14.25
N LYS A 44 4.03 27.26 -14.28
CA LYS A 44 3.59 28.20 -15.35
C LYS A 44 4.21 28.05 -16.75
N THR A 45 5.20 27.18 -16.98
CA THR A 45 5.94 27.15 -18.26
C THR A 45 6.42 25.74 -18.63
N ASN A 46 5.53 24.75 -18.63
CA ASN A 46 5.94 23.35 -18.71
C ASN A 46 5.30 22.61 -19.88
N HIS A 47 6.13 22.02 -20.74
CA HIS A 47 5.73 20.99 -21.69
C HIS A 47 6.18 19.64 -21.15
N PHE A 48 5.28 18.67 -21.08
CA PHE A 48 5.67 17.29 -20.80
C PHE A 48 5.94 16.57 -22.11
N PHE A 49 6.88 15.64 -22.08
CA PHE A 49 7.19 14.79 -23.23
C PHE A 49 7.14 13.34 -22.83
N LEU A 50 6.81 12.49 -23.80
CA LEU A 50 6.79 11.04 -23.67
C LEU A 50 7.44 10.41 -24.90
N GLU A 51 8.48 9.63 -24.68
CA GLU A 51 9.11 8.78 -25.70
C GLU A 51 8.87 7.31 -25.33
N LEU A 52 8.27 6.55 -26.24
CA LEU A 52 7.89 5.15 -26.02
C LEU A 52 8.87 4.18 -26.68
N LYS A 53 10.09 4.02 -26.17
CA LYS A 53 11.15 3.20 -26.78
C LYS A 53 10.74 1.72 -26.94
N SER A 54 10.47 1.32 -28.18
CA SER A 54 10.25 -0.06 -28.61
C SER A 54 11.58 -0.69 -28.99
N THR A 55 11.71 -2.01 -28.80
CA THR A 55 12.81 -2.80 -29.38
C THR A 55 12.76 -2.86 -30.92
N GLN A 56 11.63 -2.47 -31.51
CA GLN A 56 11.41 -2.40 -32.95
C GLN A 56 10.94 -0.99 -33.32
N ASP A 57 11.78 -0.27 -34.06
CA ASP A 57 11.62 1.08 -34.61
C ASP A 57 11.57 2.27 -33.64
N ASN A 58 12.16 3.39 -34.12
CA ASN A 58 12.13 4.71 -33.49
C ASN A 58 10.67 5.11 -33.24
N PRO A 59 10.20 5.05 -32.01
CA PRO A 59 8.83 5.36 -31.68
C PRO A 59 8.63 6.88 -31.72
N PRO A 60 7.40 7.35 -31.95
CA PRO A 60 7.12 8.77 -31.95
C PRO A 60 7.42 9.37 -30.57
N THR A 61 8.19 10.45 -30.56
CA THR A 61 8.16 11.39 -29.43
C THR A 61 6.80 12.05 -29.46
N ILE A 62 6.04 11.89 -28.38
CA ILE A 62 4.75 12.54 -28.21
C ILE A 62 4.98 13.72 -27.29
N ASP A 63 4.85 14.93 -27.83
CA ASP A 63 4.65 16.12 -27.01
C ASP A 63 3.26 16.03 -26.41
N ILE A 64 3.19 16.04 -25.08
CA ILE A 64 1.92 15.98 -24.37
C ILE A 64 1.60 17.38 -23.89
N ASN A 65 0.48 17.94 -24.36
CA ASN A 65 0.06 19.23 -23.84
C ASN A 65 -0.38 19.08 -22.39
N PRO A 66 -0.09 20.07 -21.52
CA PRO A 66 -0.59 20.08 -20.14
C PRO A 66 -2.11 19.87 -20.03
N THR A 67 -2.86 20.33 -21.03
CA THR A 67 -4.32 20.14 -21.12
C THR A 67 -4.77 18.70 -21.40
N ASP A 68 -3.88 17.87 -21.96
CA ASP A 68 -4.16 16.45 -22.21
C ASP A 68 -4.09 15.64 -20.92
N PHE A 69 -3.45 16.20 -19.88
CA PHE A 69 -3.49 15.65 -18.54
C PHE A 69 -4.66 16.27 -17.75
N ILE A 70 -5.70 15.48 -17.50
CA ILE A 70 -6.90 15.97 -16.80
C ILE A 70 -7.15 15.13 -15.56
N PHE A 71 -6.76 15.56 -14.36
CA PHE A 71 -7.35 14.96 -13.14
C PHE A 71 -7.68 15.92 -12.00
N ASN A 72 -6.94 17.02 -11.80
CA ASN A 72 -7.03 17.79 -10.54
C ASN A 72 -8.44 18.31 -10.18
N ASP A 73 -9.18 18.91 -11.12
CA ASP A 73 -10.46 19.58 -10.83
C ASP A 73 -11.63 18.62 -10.52
N SER A 74 -11.43 17.31 -10.67
CA SER A 74 -12.49 16.30 -10.56
C SER A 74 -12.26 15.25 -9.48
N LEU A 75 -11.18 15.39 -8.70
CA LEU A 75 -10.87 14.50 -7.59
C LEU A 75 -11.60 14.93 -6.31
N SER A 76 -11.89 13.96 -5.44
CA SER A 76 -12.48 14.26 -4.15
C SER A 76 -11.49 15.01 -3.25
N GLU A 77 -12.00 15.53 -2.13
CA GLU A 77 -11.16 16.13 -1.09
C GLU A 77 -10.02 15.21 -0.60
N ASN A 78 -10.10 13.90 -0.84
CA ASN A 78 -9.07 12.96 -0.46
C ASN A 78 -7.72 13.23 -1.15
N PHE A 79 -7.74 13.77 -2.37
CA PHE A 79 -6.55 14.04 -3.18
C PHE A 79 -6.19 15.53 -3.26
N ASN A 80 -6.84 16.40 -2.45
CA ASN A 80 -6.69 17.85 -2.54
C ASN A 80 -5.24 18.36 -2.31
N ASN A 81 -4.37 17.54 -1.72
CA ASN A 81 -2.98 17.84 -1.45
C ASN A 81 -2.00 17.22 -2.47
N VAL A 82 -2.51 16.60 -3.53
CA VAL A 82 -1.69 15.95 -4.57
C VAL A 82 -2.17 16.41 -5.94
N ALA A 83 -1.30 17.03 -6.72
CA ALA A 83 -1.54 17.21 -8.15
C ALA A 83 -1.41 15.86 -8.85
N VAL A 84 -2.47 15.44 -9.54
CA VAL A 84 -2.48 14.22 -10.35
C VAL A 84 -2.81 14.57 -11.79
N TYR A 85 -2.00 14.02 -12.69
CA TYR A 85 -2.13 14.15 -14.12
C TYR A 85 -2.07 12.75 -14.73
N LYS A 86 -3.00 12.39 -15.61
CA LYS A 86 -3.02 11.06 -16.24
C LYS A 86 -2.81 11.18 -17.73
N TYR A 87 -2.04 10.25 -18.26
CA TYR A 87 -1.87 10.07 -19.69
C TYR A 87 -2.14 8.59 -20.07
N PRO A 88 -3.12 8.32 -20.95
CA PRO A 88 -3.36 6.97 -21.44
C PRO A 88 -2.28 6.54 -22.43
N LEU A 89 -1.71 5.36 -22.26
CA LEU A 89 -0.75 4.78 -23.21
C LEU A 89 -1.51 4.18 -24.42
N LEU A 90 -1.03 4.49 -25.63
CA LEU A 90 -1.76 4.24 -26.88
C LEU A 90 -1.93 2.76 -27.25
N ASN A 91 -1.03 1.85 -26.83
CA ASN A 91 -1.09 0.43 -27.19
C ASN A 91 -1.11 -0.49 -25.96
N LYS A 92 -2.15 -1.32 -25.86
CA LYS A 92 -2.43 -2.18 -24.70
C LYS A 92 -1.56 -3.44 -24.59
N ASN A 93 -0.86 -3.81 -25.66
CA ASN A 93 -0.23 -5.14 -25.78
C ASN A 93 1.27 -5.09 -26.07
N ASP A 94 1.83 -3.90 -26.29
CA ASP A 94 3.20 -3.77 -26.74
C ASP A 94 4.13 -3.46 -25.57
N THR A 95 5.28 -4.11 -25.60
CA THR A 95 6.34 -3.93 -24.62
C THR A 95 7.19 -2.73 -24.98
N TYR A 96 7.01 -1.61 -24.28
CA TYR A 96 7.81 -0.41 -24.46
C TYR A 96 8.53 -0.01 -23.19
N ASP A 97 9.73 0.53 -23.36
CA ASP A 97 10.33 1.37 -22.34
C ASP A 97 9.78 2.78 -22.49
N ILE A 98 9.66 3.49 -21.37
CA ILE A 98 9.06 4.82 -21.32
C ILE A 98 10.12 5.79 -20.85
N LEU A 99 10.38 6.84 -21.63
CA LEU A 99 11.08 8.02 -21.15
C LEU A 99 10.07 9.17 -21.09
N ILE A 100 9.81 9.66 -19.88
CA ILE A 100 8.90 10.78 -19.64
C ILE A 100 9.66 11.90 -18.97
N GLY A 101 9.26 13.14 -19.19
CA GLY A 101 9.86 14.26 -18.49
C GLY A 101 9.18 15.58 -18.77
N GLN A 102 9.87 16.64 -18.39
CA GLN A 102 9.40 18.01 -18.53
C GLN A 102 10.48 18.87 -19.16
N PHE A 103 10.05 19.77 -20.06
CA PHE A 103 10.85 20.82 -20.66
C PHE A 103 10.28 22.19 -20.29
N ASN A 104 11.17 23.18 -20.19
CA ASN A 104 10.85 24.60 -20.16
C ASN A 104 11.60 25.31 -21.32
N ASP A 105 11.48 26.64 -21.39
CA ASP A 105 12.12 27.46 -22.42
C ASP A 105 13.66 27.33 -22.44
N GLU A 106 14.27 26.87 -21.35
CA GLU A 106 15.73 26.68 -21.20
C GLU A 106 16.20 25.25 -21.50
N GLY A 107 15.29 24.28 -21.63
CA GLY A 107 15.60 22.89 -21.92
C GLY A 107 14.96 21.88 -20.96
N ARG A 108 15.59 20.71 -20.81
CA ARG A 108 15.04 19.59 -20.04
C ARG A 108 15.14 19.87 -18.54
N VAL A 109 14.00 19.93 -17.85
CA VAL A 109 13.92 20.14 -16.40
C VAL A 109 14.18 18.83 -15.65
N TRP A 110 13.50 17.77 -16.06
CA TRP A 110 13.70 16.42 -15.51
C TRP A 110 13.26 15.37 -16.52
N SER A 111 13.73 14.14 -16.33
CA SER A 111 13.21 12.98 -17.05
C SER A 111 13.42 11.69 -16.29
N SER A 112 12.50 10.76 -16.47
CA SER A 112 12.47 9.44 -15.84
C SER A 112 12.35 8.37 -16.91
N TYR A 113 13.10 7.29 -16.72
CA TYR A 113 13.06 6.14 -17.60
C TYR A 113 12.47 4.93 -16.88
N MET A 114 11.41 4.34 -17.44
CA MET A 114 10.78 3.12 -16.97
C MET A 114 11.01 2.02 -17.99
N SER A 115 11.74 0.97 -17.61
CA SER A 115 11.91 -0.18 -18.50
C SER A 115 10.68 -1.08 -18.48
N ASN A 116 10.38 -1.72 -19.60
CA ASN A 116 9.33 -2.73 -19.72
C ASN A 116 9.46 -3.85 -18.67
N GLN A 117 10.70 -4.23 -18.33
CA GLN A 117 10.96 -5.26 -17.30
C GLN A 117 10.44 -4.85 -15.91
N SER A 118 10.38 -3.54 -15.62
CA SER A 118 9.85 -3.00 -14.37
C SER A 118 8.33 -3.13 -14.27
N PHE A 119 7.61 -3.24 -15.39
CA PHE A 119 6.18 -3.53 -15.43
C PHE A 119 5.90 -5.01 -15.16
N LYS A 120 6.69 -5.90 -15.78
CA LYS A 120 6.51 -7.36 -15.67
C LYS A 120 6.82 -7.90 -14.28
N ASN A 121 7.78 -7.29 -13.58
CA ASN A 121 8.19 -7.75 -12.27
C ASN A 121 7.23 -7.31 -11.16
N GLY A 122 6.18 -6.52 -11.47
CA GLY A 122 5.11 -6.15 -10.53
C GLY A 122 5.68 -5.78 -9.18
N VAL A 123 6.71 -4.92 -9.16
CA VAL A 123 7.47 -4.62 -7.95
C VAL A 123 6.47 -4.12 -6.92
N LYS A 124 6.15 -4.98 -5.94
CA LYS A 124 5.21 -4.72 -4.85
C LYS A 124 5.80 -3.64 -3.96
N ASN A 125 5.73 -2.40 -4.42
CA ASN A 125 6.23 -1.24 -3.73
C ASN A 125 5.11 -0.69 -2.86
N TYR A 126 4.88 -1.33 -1.71
CA TYR A 126 4.01 -0.82 -0.64
C TYR A 126 4.52 0.50 0.00
N LYS A 127 5.55 1.13 -0.58
CA LYS A 127 6.24 2.32 -0.05
C LYS A 127 5.94 3.56 -0.90
N ASN A 128 4.66 3.82 -1.14
CA ASN A 128 4.26 5.03 -1.84
C ASN A 128 3.91 6.13 -0.82
N GLU A 129 4.81 7.11 -0.67
CA GLU A 129 4.63 8.23 0.27
C GLU A 129 3.42 9.12 -0.05
N TYR A 130 2.89 9.07 -1.28
CA TYR A 130 1.69 9.82 -1.65
C TYR A 130 0.45 9.37 -0.89
N LEU A 131 0.41 8.11 -0.43
CA LEU A 131 -0.67 7.61 0.41
C LEU A 131 -0.76 8.35 1.76
N ASN A 132 0.34 8.92 2.24
CA ASN A 132 0.35 9.77 3.44
C ASN A 132 -0.23 11.17 3.19
N ASN A 133 -0.31 11.60 1.93
CA ASN A 133 -0.90 12.88 1.57
C ASN A 133 -2.42 12.78 1.34
N LEU A 134 -2.97 11.56 1.34
CA LEU A 134 -4.40 11.32 1.25
C LEU A 134 -5.06 11.46 2.62
N LYS A 135 -6.28 12.06 2.68
CA LYS A 135 -7.06 12.15 3.92
C LYS A 135 -7.44 10.77 4.47
N THR A 136 -7.74 9.84 3.57
CA THR A 136 -8.11 8.46 3.83
C THR A 136 -7.64 7.58 2.68
N ASN A 137 -7.54 6.27 2.90
CA ASN A 137 -7.25 5.31 1.85
C ASN A 137 -7.77 3.92 2.26
N ARG A 138 -7.85 3.00 1.30
CA ARG A 138 -8.44 1.67 1.55
C ARG A 138 -7.82 0.91 2.73
N PHE A 139 -6.50 1.00 2.95
CA PHE A 139 -5.84 0.27 4.04
C PHE A 139 -6.15 0.89 5.40
N LEU A 140 -6.20 2.24 5.45
CA LEU A 140 -6.64 2.93 6.65
C LEU A 140 -8.09 2.59 7.00
N LEU A 141 -8.99 2.62 6.01
CA LEU A 141 -10.41 2.29 6.22
C LEU A 141 -10.61 0.84 6.65
N GLU A 142 -9.92 -0.10 5.99
CA GLU A 142 -9.97 -1.52 6.34
C GLU A 142 -9.41 -1.77 7.75
N PHE A 143 -8.31 -1.12 8.09
CA PHE A 143 -7.70 -1.24 9.42
C PHE A 143 -8.57 -0.61 10.51
N GLU A 144 -9.14 0.57 10.30
CA GLU A 144 -10.08 1.21 11.25
C GLU A 144 -11.38 0.39 11.39
N SER A 145 -11.88 -0.20 10.30
CA SER A 145 -13.00 -1.14 10.35
C SER A 145 -12.65 -2.36 11.22
N ALA A 146 -11.49 -2.98 10.96
CA ALA A 146 -11.01 -4.10 11.76
C ALA A 146 -10.85 -3.71 13.24
N LEU A 147 -10.30 -2.53 13.56
CA LEU A 147 -10.15 -2.06 14.93
C LEU A 147 -11.51 -1.90 15.64
N ASN A 148 -12.56 -1.52 14.89
CA ASN A 148 -13.91 -1.37 15.41
C ASN A 148 -14.59 -2.71 15.70
N GLN A 149 -14.48 -3.68 14.78
CA GLN A 149 -15.31 -4.89 14.76
C GLN A 149 -14.57 -6.21 15.01
N GLY A 150 -13.26 -6.23 14.83
CA GLY A 150 -12.43 -7.43 14.90
C GLY A 150 -12.13 -7.90 16.32
N TYR A 151 -11.54 -9.09 16.42
CA TYR A 151 -11.09 -9.69 17.68
C TYR A 151 -9.72 -9.16 18.05
N PHE A 152 -9.67 -8.36 19.11
CA PHE A 152 -8.42 -7.81 19.62
C PHE A 152 -7.86 -8.69 20.74
N ILE A 153 -6.55 -8.94 20.69
CA ILE A 153 -5.84 -9.73 21.66
C ILE A 153 -4.56 -9.03 22.03
N LYS A 154 -4.48 -8.61 23.29
CA LYS A 154 -3.32 -7.90 23.82
C LYS A 154 -2.19 -8.88 24.18
N HIS A 155 -0.96 -8.51 23.87
CA HIS A 155 0.24 -9.23 24.32
C HIS A 155 1.21 -8.26 25.01
N ASP A 156 1.59 -8.55 26.25
CA ASP A 156 2.29 -7.59 27.12
C ASP A 156 3.67 -7.15 26.57
N ASP A 157 4.45 -8.08 26.01
CA ASP A 157 5.83 -7.81 25.59
C ASP A 157 6.09 -7.82 24.07
N ASN A 158 5.08 -8.04 23.22
CA ASN A 158 5.28 -8.30 21.79
C ASN A 158 4.28 -7.56 20.89
N PHE A 159 3.63 -8.27 19.97
CA PHE A 159 2.61 -7.74 19.08
C PHE A 159 1.24 -8.06 19.64
N ASP A 160 0.40 -7.03 19.71
CA ASP A 160 -1.03 -7.23 19.81
C ASP A 160 -1.55 -7.80 18.50
N LEU A 161 -2.61 -8.60 18.59
CA LEU A 161 -3.23 -9.22 17.44
C LEU A 161 -4.63 -8.67 17.25
N LEU A 162 -4.98 -8.41 16.01
CA LEU A 162 -6.32 -8.04 15.60
C LEU A 162 -6.73 -8.93 14.45
N ILE A 163 -7.76 -9.73 14.66
CA ILE A 163 -8.27 -10.68 13.67
C ILE A 163 -9.62 -10.17 13.17
N ASP A 164 -9.72 -9.92 11.87
CA ASP A 164 -10.97 -9.52 11.20
C ASP A 164 -11.16 -10.39 9.96
N ASP A 165 -12.17 -11.26 10.01
CA ASP A 165 -12.44 -12.29 9.00
C ASP A 165 -11.20 -13.14 8.63
N ASN A 166 -10.69 -13.02 7.40
CA ASN A 166 -9.51 -13.73 6.90
C ASN A 166 -8.22 -12.90 7.01
N ILE A 167 -8.23 -11.78 7.74
CA ILE A 167 -7.08 -10.89 7.88
C ILE A 167 -6.61 -10.89 9.33
N ILE A 168 -5.31 -11.04 9.52
CA ILE A 168 -4.65 -10.93 10.82
C ILE A 168 -3.68 -9.75 10.78
N TYR A 169 -3.88 -8.81 11.69
CA TYR A 169 -2.97 -7.70 11.93
C TYR A 169 -2.14 -7.95 13.18
N TYR A 170 -0.85 -7.66 13.08
CA TYR A 170 0.07 -7.61 14.21
C TYR A 170 0.42 -6.14 14.44
N ILE A 171 0.15 -5.63 15.64
CA ILE A 171 0.24 -4.21 15.98
C ILE A 171 1.19 -4.02 17.17
N LYS A 172 2.15 -3.11 17.05
CA LYS A 172 3.07 -2.75 18.15
C LYS A 172 3.51 -1.28 18.05
N PRO A 173 3.75 -0.55 19.16
CA PRO A 173 4.36 0.78 19.11
C PRO A 173 5.78 0.77 18.48
N ASN A 174 6.14 1.85 17.78
CA ASN A 174 7.50 2.06 17.28
C ASN A 174 8.48 2.19 18.46
N GLY A 175 9.52 1.36 18.53
CA GLY A 175 10.51 1.45 19.60
C GLY A 175 11.49 0.28 19.66
N ASP A 176 11.08 -0.90 19.22
CA ASP A 176 11.90 -2.11 19.33
C ASP A 176 12.52 -2.49 17.99
N GLN A 177 13.82 -2.21 17.84
CA GLN A 177 14.58 -2.46 16.60
C GLN A 177 14.75 -3.95 16.27
N SER A 178 14.43 -4.87 17.17
CA SER A 178 14.68 -6.31 17.00
C SER A 178 13.66 -7.04 16.10
N ASP A 179 12.48 -6.49 15.89
CA ASP A 179 11.31 -7.31 15.48
C ASP A 179 10.92 -7.17 14.01
N LEU A 180 11.51 -6.24 13.26
CA LEU A 180 11.10 -6.00 11.86
C LEU A 180 11.68 -7.02 10.88
N GLU A 181 12.81 -7.64 11.22
CA GLU A 181 13.46 -8.66 10.39
C GLU A 181 13.10 -10.09 10.78
N THR A 182 12.31 -10.27 11.83
CA THR A 182 11.97 -11.59 12.35
C THR A 182 10.91 -12.30 11.52
N GLN A 183 11.04 -13.62 11.46
CA GLN A 183 10.07 -14.52 10.85
C GLN A 183 8.95 -14.80 11.86
N PHE A 184 7.72 -14.71 11.41
CA PHE A 184 6.52 -15.12 12.13
C PHE A 184 6.12 -16.51 11.68
N TYR A 185 5.57 -17.31 12.59
CA TYR A 185 4.80 -18.50 12.22
C TYR A 185 3.31 -18.23 12.43
N LEU A 186 2.52 -18.84 11.57
CA LEU A 186 1.08 -18.76 11.61
C LEU A 186 0.47 -20.11 11.24
N HIS A 187 -0.27 -20.65 12.19
CA HIS A 187 -1.02 -21.89 12.09
C HIS A 187 -2.50 -21.57 12.20
N ILE A 188 -3.30 -21.99 11.23
CA ILE A 188 -4.74 -21.72 11.20
C ILE A 188 -5.51 -23.03 11.11
N THR A 189 -6.55 -23.14 11.94
CA THR A 189 -7.55 -24.20 11.85
C THR A 189 -8.89 -23.59 11.43
N TYR A 190 -9.57 -24.20 10.46
CA TYR A 190 -10.85 -23.74 9.93
C TYR A 190 -12.02 -24.59 10.45
N LEU A 191 -13.23 -24.02 10.49
CA LEU A 191 -14.43 -24.66 11.07
C LEU A 191 -14.78 -26.02 10.44
N ASN A 192 -14.48 -26.22 9.15
CA ASN A 192 -14.88 -27.43 8.41
C ASN A 192 -13.72 -28.10 7.66
N ASN A 193 -12.49 -27.66 7.90
CA ASN A 193 -11.31 -28.19 7.22
C ASN A 193 -10.22 -28.53 8.25
N PRO A 194 -9.91 -29.83 8.43
CA PRO A 194 -8.84 -30.26 9.33
C PRO A 194 -7.44 -29.95 8.79
N GLU A 195 -7.31 -29.57 7.51
CA GLU A 195 -6.04 -29.10 6.97
C GLU A 195 -5.66 -27.78 7.62
N LYS A 196 -4.61 -27.84 8.43
CA LYS A 196 -4.02 -26.66 9.04
C LYS A 196 -3.23 -25.92 8.00
N LEU A 197 -3.55 -24.64 7.79
CA LEU A 197 -2.61 -23.77 7.09
C LEU A 197 -1.44 -23.53 8.04
N ILE A 198 -0.25 -23.92 7.62
CA ILE A 198 1.00 -23.63 8.32
C ILE A 198 1.83 -22.75 7.38
N THR A 199 2.04 -21.50 7.76
CA THR A 199 2.79 -20.55 6.96
C THR A 199 3.70 -19.71 7.84
N ASP A 200 4.95 -19.60 7.42
CA ASP A 200 5.89 -18.67 8.00
C ASP A 200 6.08 -17.47 7.06
N PHE A 201 6.26 -16.27 7.62
CA PHE A 201 6.45 -15.05 6.84
C PHE A 201 7.32 -14.04 7.57
N ASN A 202 8.05 -13.18 6.85
CA ASN A 202 8.81 -12.09 7.47
C ASN A 202 7.92 -10.86 7.63
N ALA A 203 7.92 -10.23 8.80
CA ALA A 203 7.09 -9.05 9.05
C ALA A 203 7.32 -7.91 8.05
N LYS A 204 8.58 -7.62 7.71
CA LYS A 204 8.94 -6.55 6.76
C LYS A 204 8.25 -6.63 5.41
N ASP A 205 7.91 -7.84 4.94
CA ASP A 205 7.32 -8.05 3.62
C ASP A 205 5.80 -7.74 3.61
N TYR A 206 5.21 -7.54 4.80
CA TYR A 206 3.77 -7.39 5.03
C TYR A 206 3.44 -6.14 5.87
N GLN A 207 4.40 -5.23 6.08
CA GLN A 207 4.18 -3.98 6.80
C GLN A 207 3.30 -3.02 6.01
N ILE A 208 2.32 -2.42 6.71
CA ILE A 208 1.39 -1.44 6.12
C ILE A 208 1.36 -0.11 6.89
N ASN A 209 2.13 0.06 7.97
CA ASN A 209 2.12 1.28 8.78
C ASN A 209 2.37 2.57 7.97
N GLN A 210 3.18 2.51 6.92
CA GLN A 210 3.45 3.66 6.04
C GLN A 210 2.24 4.11 5.21
N VAL A 211 1.20 3.27 5.11
CA VAL A 211 -0.02 3.56 4.36
C VAL A 211 -1.23 3.74 5.27
N LEU A 212 -1.06 3.69 6.60
CA LEU A 212 -2.11 3.99 7.58
C LEU A 212 -2.16 5.48 7.96
N GLY A 213 -1.38 6.33 7.27
CA GLY A 213 -1.39 7.77 7.46
C GLY A 213 -0.78 8.23 8.79
N VAL A 214 -0.88 9.53 9.05
CA VAL A 214 -0.25 10.19 10.22
C VAL A 214 -0.80 9.71 11.56
N LYS A 215 -2.03 9.21 11.57
CA LYS A 215 -2.76 8.73 12.75
C LYS A 215 -2.08 7.53 13.39
N TYR A 216 -1.58 6.60 12.57
CA TYR A 216 -0.95 5.37 13.00
C TYR A 216 0.57 5.34 12.76
N LYS A 217 1.20 6.48 12.43
CA LYS A 217 2.63 6.59 12.09
C LYS A 217 3.58 6.09 13.18
N ASN A 218 3.13 6.07 14.43
CA ASN A 218 3.90 5.63 15.59
C ASN A 218 3.75 4.14 15.90
N PHE A 219 3.10 3.38 15.02
CA PHE A 219 2.92 1.94 15.17
C PHE A 219 3.57 1.19 14.00
N ILE A 220 4.01 -0.02 14.30
CA ILE A 220 4.32 -1.05 13.34
C ILE A 220 3.06 -1.88 13.18
N VAL A 221 2.57 -1.97 11.95
CA VAL A 221 1.38 -2.76 11.61
C VAL A 221 1.74 -3.70 10.48
N VAL A 222 1.62 -5.00 10.73
CA VAL A 222 1.86 -6.06 9.75
C VAL A 222 0.53 -6.70 9.40
N LYS A 223 0.16 -6.72 8.12
CA LYS A 223 -1.10 -7.29 7.63
C LYS A 223 -0.84 -8.62 6.93
N LYS A 224 -1.39 -9.71 7.48
CA LYS A 224 -1.35 -11.03 6.86
C LYS A 224 -2.75 -11.46 6.44
N GLU A 225 -2.98 -11.49 5.13
CA GLU A 225 -4.21 -12.03 4.54
C GLU A 225 -4.09 -13.55 4.34
N ILE A 226 -5.16 -14.26 4.69
CA ILE A 226 -5.25 -15.71 4.62
C ILE A 226 -6.02 -16.09 3.35
N PRO A 227 -5.43 -16.93 2.48
CA PRO A 227 -6.00 -17.20 1.16
C PRO A 227 -7.29 -18.02 1.18
N ASN A 228 -7.59 -18.71 2.30
CA ASN A 228 -8.84 -19.44 2.47
C ASN A 228 -9.87 -18.54 3.17
N THR A 229 -11.06 -18.44 2.60
CA THR A 229 -12.20 -17.66 3.14
C THR A 229 -13.09 -18.48 4.08
N GLU A 230 -12.74 -19.74 4.35
CA GLU A 230 -13.39 -20.51 5.39
C GLU A 230 -13.23 -19.84 6.76
N LYS A 231 -14.26 -19.95 7.60
CA LYS A 231 -14.26 -19.35 8.94
C LYS A 231 -13.10 -19.92 9.77
N ILE A 232 -12.22 -19.03 10.23
CA ILE A 232 -11.13 -19.35 11.15
C ILE A 232 -11.70 -19.61 12.54
N ILE A 233 -11.34 -20.76 13.14
CA ILE A 233 -11.77 -21.12 14.51
C ILE A 233 -10.59 -21.11 15.50
N GLU A 234 -9.37 -21.26 14.99
CA GLU A 234 -8.18 -21.24 15.81
C GLU A 234 -7.00 -20.58 15.08
N VAL A 235 -6.26 -19.74 15.79
CA VAL A 235 -5.03 -19.10 15.33
C VAL A 235 -3.92 -19.41 16.31
N GLY A 236 -2.93 -20.17 15.86
CA GLY A 236 -1.65 -20.33 16.52
C GLY A 236 -0.62 -19.41 15.88
N THR A 237 -0.04 -18.47 16.61
CA THR A 237 0.95 -17.56 16.01
C THR A 237 2.03 -17.17 17.01
N GLY A 238 3.16 -16.71 16.47
CA GLY A 238 4.27 -16.16 17.23
C GLY A 238 5.41 -15.79 16.30
N GLN A 239 6.59 -15.60 16.89
CA GLN A 239 7.75 -15.05 16.20
C GLN A 239 8.99 -15.90 16.50
N PHE A 240 9.93 -15.87 15.56
CA PHE A 240 11.26 -16.46 15.67
C PHE A 240 12.33 -15.37 15.67
N ASN A 241 13.40 -15.60 16.42
CA ASN A 241 14.67 -14.88 16.27
C ASN A 241 15.82 -15.87 16.00
N SER A 242 17.05 -15.37 15.99
CA SER A 242 18.26 -16.18 15.78
C SER A 242 18.46 -17.30 16.82
N SER A 243 17.77 -17.25 17.95
CA SER A 243 17.85 -18.22 19.06
C SER A 243 16.65 -19.18 19.14
N GLY A 244 15.66 -19.06 18.24
CA GLY A 244 14.47 -19.91 18.21
C GLY A 244 13.16 -19.12 18.36
N ARG A 245 12.12 -19.74 18.94
CA ARG A 245 10.81 -19.08 19.18
C ARG A 245 10.92 -18.05 20.30
N THR A 246 10.51 -16.81 20.04
CA THR A 246 10.50 -15.72 21.04
C THR A 246 9.21 -15.69 21.84
N TRP A 247 8.07 -15.85 21.16
CA TRP A 247 6.76 -15.98 21.79
C TRP A 247 5.83 -16.84 20.93
N GLY A 248 4.70 -17.20 21.52
CA GLY A 248 3.74 -18.09 20.90
C GLY A 248 2.44 -18.17 21.66
N VAL A 249 1.35 -18.15 20.93
CA VAL A 249 0.00 -18.10 21.48
C VAL A 249 -0.92 -18.90 20.58
N LEU A 250 -1.92 -19.54 21.19
CA LEU A 250 -2.96 -20.29 20.52
C LEU A 250 -4.30 -19.73 20.96
N TYR A 251 -5.07 -19.22 20.01
CA TYR A 251 -6.36 -18.62 20.27
C TYR A 251 -7.45 -19.43 19.63
N ASN A 252 -8.39 -19.88 20.44
CA ASN A 252 -9.63 -20.48 19.95
C ASN A 252 -10.68 -19.37 19.85
N ILE A 253 -10.94 -18.91 18.63
CA ILE A 253 -11.82 -17.78 18.33
C ILE A 253 -13.27 -18.11 18.73
N GLU A 254 -13.70 -19.36 18.59
CA GLU A 254 -15.05 -19.77 19.00
C GLU A 254 -15.26 -19.61 20.51
N LYS A 255 -14.25 -19.93 21.32
CA LYS A 255 -14.30 -19.72 22.78
C LYS A 255 -14.20 -18.25 23.18
N MET A 256 -13.68 -17.39 22.31
CA MET A 256 -13.61 -15.94 22.55
C MET A 256 -14.96 -15.25 22.34
N TYR A 257 -15.78 -15.74 21.39
CA TYR A 257 -17.13 -15.24 21.15
C TYR A 257 -18.03 -15.28 22.41
N ASP A 258 -17.84 -16.28 23.27
CA ASP A 258 -18.63 -16.47 24.50
C ASP A 258 -18.17 -15.58 25.67
N ASN A 259 -17.00 -14.94 25.57
CA ASN A 259 -16.50 -14.00 26.58
C ASN A 259 -16.53 -12.57 26.03
N ILE A 260 -17.63 -11.87 26.30
CA ILE A 260 -17.81 -10.43 26.00
C ILE A 260 -16.64 -9.56 26.52
N SER A 261 -15.90 -10.01 27.53
CA SER A 261 -14.72 -9.33 28.08
C SER A 261 -13.51 -9.25 27.14
N TYR A 262 -13.35 -10.15 26.15
CA TYR A 262 -12.24 -10.08 25.17
C TYR A 262 -12.56 -9.21 23.94
N ILE A 263 -13.83 -8.86 23.72
CA ILE A 263 -14.29 -8.21 22.49
C ILE A 263 -14.21 -6.66 22.56
N TYR A 264 -13.95 -6.05 23.73
CA TYR A 264 -14.27 -4.63 23.91
C TYR A 264 -13.20 -3.70 24.49
N ASP A 265 -12.02 -4.16 24.89
CA ASP A 265 -10.95 -3.27 25.37
C ASP A 265 -9.74 -3.22 24.42
N ASN A 266 -10.02 -2.88 23.17
CA ASN A 266 -8.98 -2.50 22.22
C ASN A 266 -8.56 -1.05 22.50
N HIS A 267 -7.41 -0.86 23.14
CA HIS A 267 -6.88 0.48 23.45
C HIS A 267 -6.54 1.31 22.22
N TYR A 268 -6.48 0.71 21.03
CA TYR A 268 -6.31 1.45 19.77
C TYR A 268 -7.63 2.07 19.26
N LYS A 269 -8.80 1.71 19.82
CA LYS A 269 -10.11 2.30 19.42
C LYS A 269 -10.18 3.80 19.72
N ASP A 270 -9.51 4.27 20.76
CA ASP A 270 -9.50 5.69 21.10
C ASP A 270 -8.86 6.53 20.01
N TYR A 271 -7.93 5.95 19.25
CA TYR A 271 -7.35 6.62 18.09
C TYR A 271 -8.40 6.85 17.01
N ILE A 272 -9.42 6.00 16.85
CA ILE A 272 -10.41 6.09 15.75
C ILE A 272 -11.25 7.39 15.84
N LYS A 273 -11.49 7.93 17.03
CA LYS A 273 -12.44 9.02 17.28
C LYS A 273 -11.93 10.43 16.93
N ASP A 274 -10.64 10.56 16.63
CA ASP A 274 -9.97 11.80 16.21
C ASP A 274 -9.68 11.82 14.70
#